data_AF-A0A1B9L4S1-F1
#
_entry.id   AF-A0A1B9L4S1-F1
#
_cell.length_a   1.000
_cell.length_b   1.000
_cell.length_c   1.000
_cell.angle_alpha   90.00
_cell.angle_beta   90.00
_cell.angle_gamma   90.00
#
_symmetry.space_group_name_H-M   'P 1'
#
loop_
_entity.id
_entity.type
_entity.pdbx_description
1 polymer ?
#
loop_
_entity_poly.entity_id
_entity_poly.type
_entity_poly.pdbx_seq_one_letter_code
_entity_poly.pdbx_strand_id
1 'polypeptide(L)'
;MKEWFSSKELSSIAGMPSTIQGVNRKARAENWTARKRAGVRGKALEYHIGSLPLNVKKALYSEEESANYIISPIEPLQLWMTAFEQLSADEQSIVSSWLMRNGIKDFITFINKQKKDD
;
A
#
# COMPACT_ATOMS: atom_id res chain seq x y z
N MET A 1 9.83 6.11 5.03
CA MET A 1 9.53 5.62 3.67
C MET A 1 10.82 5.13 3.04
N LYS A 2 10.80 4.02 2.29
CA LYS A 2 12.02 3.51 1.63
C LYS A 2 12.24 4.26 0.32
N GLU A 3 13.42 4.85 0.14
CA GLU A 3 13.69 5.71 -1.02
C GLU A 3 14.62 5.05 -2.06
N TRP A 4 15.24 3.92 -1.72
CA TRP A 4 16.28 3.29 -2.52
C TRP A 4 15.95 1.81 -2.77
N PHE A 5 15.94 1.43 -4.04
CA PHE A 5 15.51 0.11 -4.52
C PHE A 5 16.61 -0.57 -5.31
N SER A 6 16.86 -1.85 -5.04
CA SER A 6 17.85 -2.64 -5.76
C SER A 6 17.35 -3.10 -7.12
N SER A 7 18.28 -3.42 -8.02
CA SER A 7 17.93 -3.97 -9.34
C SER A 7 17.10 -5.26 -9.25
N LYS A 8 17.26 -6.04 -8.17
CA LYS A 8 16.50 -7.27 -7.92
C LYS A 8 15.05 -6.98 -7.55
N GLU A 9 14.81 -5.96 -6.71
CA GLU A 9 13.45 -5.55 -6.36
C GLU A 9 12.73 -4.98 -7.59
N LEU A 10 13.44 -4.15 -8.36
CA LEU A 10 12.88 -3.56 -9.57
C LEU A 10 12.61 -4.57 -10.69
N SER A 11 13.34 -5.69 -10.75
CA SER A 11 13.11 -6.72 -11.78
C SER A 11 11.80 -7.50 -11.59
N SER A 12 11.18 -7.42 -10.42
CA SER A 12 9.90 -8.08 -10.12
C SER A 12 8.68 -7.23 -10.50
N ILE A 13 8.89 -5.97 -10.91
CA ILE A 13 7.81 -5.02 -11.18
C ILE A 13 7.31 -5.15 -12.62
N ALA A 14 6.00 -5.18 -12.81
CA ALA A 14 5.40 -5.16 -14.15
C ALA A 14 5.84 -3.93 -14.96
N GLY A 15 6.33 -4.14 -16.18
CA GLY A 15 6.88 -3.09 -17.04
C GLY A 15 8.37 -2.77 -16.81
N MET A 16 9.03 -3.50 -15.91
CA MET A 16 10.49 -3.52 -15.79
C MET A 16 11.11 -4.70 -16.53
N PRO A 17 12.38 -4.60 -16.94
CA PRO A 17 13.13 -5.76 -17.41
C PRO A 17 13.22 -6.81 -16.29
N SER A 18 12.95 -8.07 -16.62
CA SER A 18 12.95 -9.20 -15.67
C SER A 18 14.35 -9.62 -15.19
N THR A 19 15.41 -8.99 -15.71
CA THR A 19 16.79 -9.29 -15.34
C THR A 19 17.51 -8.07 -14.76
N ILE A 20 18.38 -8.30 -13.79
CA ILE A 20 19.24 -7.25 -13.18
C ILE A 20 20.02 -6.48 -14.25
N GLN A 21 20.53 -7.17 -15.27
CA GLN A 21 21.27 -6.55 -16.36
C GLN A 21 20.37 -5.61 -17.19
N GLY A 22 19.14 -6.03 -17.49
CA GLY A 22 18.16 -5.21 -18.18
C GLY A 22 17.79 -3.97 -17.37
N VAL A 23 17.56 -4.10 -16.06
CA VAL A 23 17.30 -2.98 -15.16
C VAL A 23 18.47 -1.99 -15.17
N ASN A 24 19.71 -2.48 -15.06
CA ASN A 24 20.90 -1.62 -15.08
C ASN A 24 21.13 -0.95 -16.44
N ARG A 25 20.68 -1.56 -17.55
CA ARG A 25 20.74 -0.93 -18.88
C ARG A 25 19.70 0.19 -18.98
N LYS A 26 18.47 -0.07 -18.56
CA LYS A 26 17.38 0.92 -18.53
C LYS A 26 17.73 2.12 -17.64
N ALA A 27 18.26 1.86 -16.45
CA ALA A 27 18.72 2.90 -15.52
C ALA A 27 19.80 3.82 -16.11
N ARG A 28 20.71 3.29 -16.94
CA ARG A 28 21.71 4.10 -17.64
C ARG A 28 21.09 4.90 -18.79
N ALA A 29 20.20 4.28 -19.57
CA ALA A 29 19.53 4.94 -20.69
C ALA A 29 18.64 6.11 -20.22
N GLU A 30 18.04 5.98 -19.04
CA GLU A 30 17.13 6.97 -18.46
C GLU A 30 17.78 7.83 -17.36
N ASN A 31 19.11 7.73 -17.17
CA ASN A 31 19.89 8.51 -16.20
C ASN A 31 19.36 8.49 -14.75
N TRP A 32 19.03 7.29 -14.25
CA TRP A 32 18.53 7.15 -12.89
C TRP A 32 19.59 7.49 -11.84
N THR A 33 19.14 8.06 -10.73
CA THR A 33 20.01 8.38 -9.58
C THR A 33 20.40 7.08 -8.88
N ALA A 34 21.68 6.73 -8.94
CA ALA A 34 22.21 5.47 -8.43
C ALA A 34 23.18 5.68 -7.27
N ARG A 35 23.15 4.78 -6.28
CA ARG A 35 24.16 4.68 -5.22
C ARG A 35 24.69 3.27 -5.10
N LYS A 36 25.88 3.12 -4.53
CA LYS A 36 26.38 1.81 -4.09
C LYS A 36 25.62 1.39 -2.83
N ARG A 37 25.17 0.14 -2.76
CA ARG A 37 24.55 -0.42 -1.56
C ARG A 37 25.60 -0.48 -0.43
N ALA A 38 25.25 0.07 0.73
CA ALA A 38 26.11 0.01 1.92
C ALA A 38 26.12 -1.41 2.51
N GLY A 39 27.27 -1.86 3.02
CA GLY A 39 27.38 -3.10 3.79
C GLY A 39 27.41 -4.42 3.00
N VAL A 40 27.55 -4.40 1.67
CA VAL A 40 27.59 -5.63 0.85
C VAL A 40 28.93 -5.78 0.14
N ARG A 41 29.47 -7.00 0.14
CA ARG A 41 30.67 -7.39 -0.63
C ARG A 41 30.29 -7.49 -2.12
N GLY A 42 30.35 -6.39 -2.87
CA GLY A 42 30.11 -6.38 -4.32
C GLY A 42 29.70 -5.03 -4.92
N LYS A 43 29.57 -4.97 -6.26
CA LYS A 43 29.11 -3.77 -7.01
C LYS A 43 27.57 -3.68 -7.07
N ALA A 44 26.89 -3.92 -5.95
CA ALA A 44 25.44 -3.81 -5.90
C ALA A 44 25.03 -2.33 -5.94
N LEU A 45 24.14 -1.98 -6.88
CA LEU A 45 23.59 -0.64 -7.04
C LEU A 45 22.15 -0.60 -6.54
N GLU A 46 21.78 0.54 -5.99
CA GLU A 46 20.42 0.92 -5.67
C GLU A 46 20.05 2.19 -6.42
N TYR A 47 18.77 2.34 -6.75
CA TYR A 47 18.23 3.47 -7.51
C TYR A 47 17.21 4.22 -6.66
N HIS A 48 17.27 5.55 -6.71
CA HIS A 48 16.37 6.42 -5.96
C HIS A 48 14.98 6.46 -6.58
N ILE A 49 13.94 6.35 -5.76
CA ILE A 49 12.53 6.33 -6.20
C ILE A 49 12.17 7.54 -7.07
N GLY A 50 12.69 8.73 -6.75
CA GLY A 50 12.42 9.96 -7.51
C GLY A 50 12.88 9.91 -8.97
N SER A 51 13.85 9.06 -9.28
CA SER A 51 14.38 8.90 -10.64
C SER A 51 13.76 7.76 -11.44
N LEU A 52 12.83 6.99 -10.84
CA LEU A 52 12.16 5.87 -11.50
C LEU A 52 10.98 6.34 -12.36
N PRO A 53 10.62 5.58 -13.41
CA PRO A 53 9.43 5.81 -14.22
C PRO A 53 8.15 5.87 -13.40
N LEU A 54 7.16 6.65 -13.85
CA LEU A 54 5.90 6.84 -13.12
C LEU A 54 5.14 5.52 -12.88
N ASN A 55 5.10 4.63 -13.87
CA ASN A 55 4.45 3.32 -13.75
C ASN A 55 5.16 2.43 -12.71
N VAL A 56 6.49 2.52 -12.62
CA VAL A 56 7.30 1.79 -11.63
C VAL A 56 7.08 2.36 -10.23
N LYS A 57 7.06 3.70 -10.09
CA LYS A 57 6.72 4.36 -8.82
C LYS A 57 5.34 3.94 -8.33
N LYS A 58 4.32 3.96 -9.19
CA LYS A 58 2.96 3.52 -8.85
C LYS A 58 2.93 2.07 -8.36
N ALA A 59 3.60 1.16 -9.07
CA ALA A 59 3.67 -0.24 -8.65
C ALA A 59 4.39 -0.43 -7.31
N LEU A 60 5.48 0.32 -7.06
CA LEU A 60 6.16 0.32 -5.76
C LEU A 60 5.28 0.84 -4.63
N TYR A 61 4.51 1.90 -4.88
CA TYR A 61 3.54 2.40 -3.90
C TYR A 61 2.40 1.40 -3.65
N SER A 62 1.90 0.71 -4.69
CA SER A 62 0.85 -0.31 -4.54
C SER A 62 1.34 -1.60 -3.85
N GLU A 63 2.58 -2.01 -4.07
CA GLU A 63 3.18 -3.11 -3.29
C GLU A 63 3.42 -2.69 -1.83
N GLU A 64 3.86 -1.44 -1.59
CA GLU A 64 3.91 -0.86 -0.23
C GLU A 64 2.52 -0.76 0.41
N GLU A 65 1.45 -0.47 -0.35
CA GLU A 65 0.04 -0.47 0.11
C GLU A 65 -0.48 -1.88 0.43
N SER A 66 0.00 -2.92 -0.27
CA SER A 66 -0.37 -4.31 0.02
C SER A 66 0.33 -4.88 1.26
N ALA A 67 1.54 -4.38 1.56
CA ALA A 67 2.34 -4.76 2.72
C ALA A 67 2.17 -3.83 3.92
N ASN A 68 1.63 -2.62 3.72
CA ASN A 68 1.20 -1.70 4.76
C ASN A 68 -0.18 -1.20 4.40
N TYR A 69 -1.20 -1.59 5.16
CA TYR A 69 -2.46 -0.84 5.23
C TYR A 69 -2.16 0.59 5.71
N ILE A 70 -1.70 1.46 4.82
CA ILE A 70 -1.60 2.89 5.03
C ILE A 70 -2.41 3.52 3.90
N ILE A 71 -3.73 3.44 4.09
CA ILE A 71 -4.68 4.40 3.54
C ILE A 71 -4.18 5.77 4.00
N SER A 72 -3.89 6.70 3.08
CA SER A 72 -3.80 8.12 3.45
C SER A 72 -5.11 8.49 4.18
N PRO A 73 -5.04 9.09 5.38
CA PRO A 73 -6.02 8.88 6.43
C PRO A 73 -7.35 9.55 6.05
N ILE A 74 -8.25 8.79 5.45
CA ILE A 74 -9.63 8.91 5.89
C ILE A 74 -9.56 8.47 7.35
N GLU A 75 -9.52 9.43 8.27
CA GLU A 75 -9.63 9.16 9.70
C GLU A 75 -10.71 8.09 9.89
N PRO A 76 -10.48 7.02 10.66
CA PRO A 76 -11.45 5.94 10.79
C PRO A 76 -12.88 6.43 11.09
N LEU A 77 -12.98 7.56 11.80
CA LEU A 77 -14.23 8.26 12.02
C LEU A 77 -14.86 8.83 10.74
N GLN A 78 -14.08 9.48 9.88
CA GLN A 78 -14.56 10.02 8.60
C GLN A 78 -15.05 8.90 7.67
N LEU A 79 -14.39 7.74 7.67
CA LEU A 79 -14.83 6.58 6.90
C LEU A 79 -16.16 6.06 7.43
N TRP A 80 -16.27 5.96 8.76
CA TRP A 80 -17.49 5.53 9.42
C TRP A 80 -18.65 6.50 9.16
N MET A 81 -18.41 7.82 9.24
CA MET A 81 -19.40 8.85 8.92
C MET A 81 -19.86 8.76 7.46
N THR A 82 -18.91 8.67 6.52
CA THR A 82 -19.22 8.59 5.08
C THR A 82 -20.01 7.31 4.76
N ALA A 83 -19.64 6.18 5.36
CA ALA A 83 -20.36 4.91 5.17
C ALA A 83 -21.77 4.97 5.76
N PHE A 84 -21.93 5.60 6.93
CA PHE A 84 -23.23 5.78 7.57
C PHE A 84 -24.14 6.73 6.77
N GLU A 85 -23.60 7.82 6.21
CA GLU A 85 -24.33 8.78 5.37
C GLU A 85 -24.85 8.17 4.05
N GLN A 86 -24.20 7.12 3.54
CA GLN A 86 -24.63 6.42 2.33
C GLN A 86 -25.84 5.49 2.55
N LEU A 87 -26.18 5.18 3.81
CA LEU A 87 -27.35 4.37 4.16
C LEU A 87 -28.64 5.17 3.99
N SER A 88 -29.73 4.49 3.66
CA SER A 88 -31.08 5.07 3.71
C SER A 88 -31.48 5.45 5.15
N ALA A 89 -32.50 6.30 5.30
CA ALA A 89 -32.98 6.72 6.63
C ALA A 89 -33.40 5.53 7.53
N ASP A 90 -34.02 4.51 6.94
CA ASP A 90 -34.43 3.30 7.67
C ASP A 90 -33.21 2.49 8.14
N GLU A 91 -32.21 2.33 7.27
CA GLU A 91 -30.96 1.64 7.60
C GLU A 91 -30.15 2.40 8.66
N GLN A 92 -30.06 3.72 8.57
CA GLN A 92 -29.44 4.56 9.60
C GLN A 92 -30.13 4.39 10.96
N SER A 93 -31.46 4.33 10.97
CA SER A 93 -32.26 4.10 12.18
C SER A 93 -32.01 2.72 12.80
N ILE A 94 -31.92 1.68 11.95
CA ILE A 94 -31.59 0.32 12.38
C ILE A 94 -30.21 0.29 13.03
N VAL A 95 -29.19 0.84 12.36
CA VAL A 95 -27.80 0.85 12.85
C VAL A 95 -27.70 1.62 14.16
N SER A 96 -28.31 2.81 14.24
CA SER A 96 -28.30 3.65 15.45
C SER A 96 -28.99 2.96 16.62
N SER A 97 -30.18 2.38 16.38
CA SER A 97 -30.94 1.66 17.41
C SER A 97 -30.18 0.44 17.94
N TRP A 98 -29.50 -0.28 17.05
CA TRP A 98 -28.68 -1.42 17.44
C TRP A 98 -27.46 -0.99 18.27
N LEU A 99 -26.76 0.06 17.85
CA LEU A 99 -25.60 0.60 18.58
C LEU A 99 -25.97 1.16 19.95
N MET A 100 -27.12 1.84 20.08
CA MET A 100 -27.58 2.32 21.39
C MET A 100 -27.99 1.17 22.33
N ARG A 101 -28.54 0.08 21.79
CA ARG A 101 -29.00 -1.06 22.57
C ARG A 101 -27.86 -1.99 23.03
N ASN A 102 -26.87 -2.24 22.16
CA ASN A 102 -25.82 -3.24 22.40
C ASN A 102 -24.43 -2.60 22.61
N GLY A 103 -24.24 -1.35 22.21
CA GLY A 103 -22.96 -0.65 22.31
C GLY A 103 -21.95 -1.05 21.22
N ILE A 104 -20.90 -0.24 21.12
CA ILE A 104 -19.88 -0.40 20.07
C ILE A 104 -19.00 -1.65 20.26
N LYS A 105 -18.82 -2.13 21.51
CA LYS A 105 -18.01 -3.33 21.78
C LYS A 105 -18.66 -4.60 21.22
N ASP A 106 -19.98 -4.68 21.28
CA ASP A 106 -20.73 -5.80 20.72
C ASP A 106 -20.67 -5.78 19.19
N PHE A 107 -20.63 -4.58 18.58
CA PHE A 107 -20.45 -4.44 17.13
C PHE A 107 -19.12 -5.04 16.66
N ILE A 108 -18.03 -4.70 17.37
CA ILE A 108 -16.69 -5.24 17.09
C ILE A 108 -16.67 -6.77 17.29
N THR A 109 -17.36 -7.27 18.31
CA THR A 109 -17.47 -8.71 18.58
C THR A 109 -18.22 -9.44 17.47
N PHE A 110 -19.31 -8.87 16.95
CA PHE A 110 -20.05 -9.38 15.80
C PHE A 110 -19.17 -9.46 14.55
N ILE A 111 -18.44 -8.39 14.21
CA ILE A 111 -17.52 -8.36 13.05
C ILE A 111 -16.43 -9.43 13.19
N ASN A 112 -15.83 -9.55 14.38
CA ASN A 112 -14.76 -10.53 14.62
C ASN A 112 -15.25 -11.98 14.55
N LYS A 113 -16.53 -12.21 14.86
CA LYS A 113 -17.16 -13.52 14.72
C LYS A 113 -17.32 -13.89 13.24
N GLN A 114 -17.84 -12.96 12.43
CA GLN A 114 -18.00 -13.17 10.98
C GLN A 114 -16.66 -13.45 10.28
N LYS A 115 -15.58 -12.78 10.69
CA LYS A 115 -14.22 -13.02 10.15
C LYS A 115 -13.61 -14.39 10.47
N LYS A 116 -14.15 -15.13 11.45
CA LYS A 116 -13.65 -16.46 11.82
C LYS A 116 -14.36 -17.59 11.07
N ASP A 117 -15.46 -17.28 10.40
CA ASP A 117 -16.30 -18.24 9.70
C ASP A 117 -16.02 -18.26 8.18
N ASP A 118 -15.06 -17.45 7.71
CA ASP A 118 -14.46 -17.41 6.36
C ASP A 118 -13.02 -17.98 6.37
#